data_AF-A0A9Q6Z348-F1
#
_entry.id   AF-A0A9Q6Z348-F1
#
_cell.length_a   1.000
_cell.length_b   1.000
_cell.length_c   1.000
_cell.angle_alpha   90.00
_cell.angle_beta   90.00
_cell.angle_gamma   90.00
#
_symmetry.space_group_name_H-M   'P 1'
#
loop_
_entity.id
_entity.type
_entity.pdbx_description
1 polymer ?
#
loop_
_entity_poly.entity_id
_entity_poly.type
_entity_poly.pdbx_seq_one_letter_code
_entity_poly.pdbx_strand_id
1 'polypeptide(L)'
;MTDLEYIENKEAHGAYQYVSLKTIIDNMVLESLDDDSYLKNTARFRLLQYAKQGIRELTQEAANDILAFEITVPDNLVVVVPKDYVNWVRISLVTRDPITNGFMLQPLNENRNINTAIGYLQDHKGDLLFDNKGMILTSDSSNAFAHPYKRYKVSDLGSCGQGKFLDTSKVSKYGEFVIDERKGVILFSSDLMDKEVVIEYISDGLQAELSEEEVTVHKDLQQTLENWIYYACIERRRNVPANEKQRALLRYKTTLHEAKLDRLNLKLYEIIRHF
;
A
#
# COMPACT_ATOMS: atom_id res chain seq x y z
N MET A 1 -19.40 -15.54 -23.41
CA MET A 1 -18.10 -15.39 -24.10
C MET A 1 -17.54 -16.78 -24.30
N THR A 2 -17.19 -17.13 -25.52
CA THR A 2 -16.53 -18.42 -25.81
C THR A 2 -15.04 -18.35 -25.48
N ASP A 3 -14.39 -19.50 -25.28
CA ASP A 3 -12.95 -19.54 -24.95
C ASP A 3 -12.07 -18.87 -26.02
N LEU A 4 -12.49 -18.94 -27.29
CA LEU A 4 -11.78 -18.31 -28.41
C LEU A 4 -11.87 -16.77 -28.33
N GLU A 5 -13.07 -16.23 -28.09
CA GLU A 5 -13.27 -14.78 -27.90
C GLU A 5 -12.48 -14.23 -26.71
N TYR A 6 -12.32 -15.02 -25.64
CA TYR A 6 -11.54 -14.63 -24.47
C TYR A 6 -10.03 -14.55 -24.76
N ILE A 7 -9.50 -15.46 -25.59
CA ILE A 7 -8.07 -15.51 -25.92
C ILE A 7 -7.71 -14.39 -26.91
N GLU A 8 -8.60 -14.04 -27.83
CA GLU A 8 -8.34 -12.98 -28.81
C GLU A 8 -8.46 -11.57 -28.22
N ASN A 9 -9.34 -11.38 -27.22
CA ASN A 9 -9.52 -10.08 -26.58
C ASN A 9 -8.56 -9.87 -25.39
N LYS A 10 -7.48 -9.11 -25.64
CA LYS A 10 -6.47 -8.79 -24.63
C LYS A 10 -7.02 -8.06 -23.40
N GLU A 11 -8.06 -7.25 -23.56
CA GLU A 11 -8.68 -6.49 -22.46
C GLU A 11 -9.54 -7.39 -21.55
N ALA A 12 -10.01 -8.53 -22.07
CA ALA A 12 -10.81 -9.46 -21.30
C ALA A 12 -9.95 -10.38 -20.41
N HIS A 13 -8.65 -10.49 -20.67
CA HIS A 13 -7.76 -11.36 -19.92
C HIS A 13 -7.75 -11.02 -18.42
N GLY A 14 -8.01 -12.03 -17.57
CA GLY A 14 -8.01 -11.88 -16.12
C GLY A 14 -9.28 -11.24 -15.53
N ALA A 15 -10.16 -10.65 -16.33
CA ALA A 15 -11.39 -10.01 -15.86
C ALA A 15 -12.32 -10.99 -15.10
N TYR A 16 -12.26 -12.29 -15.43
CA TYR A 16 -13.05 -13.33 -14.77
C TYR A 16 -12.72 -13.53 -13.29
N GLN A 17 -11.55 -13.07 -12.81
CA GLN A 17 -11.14 -13.21 -11.42
C GLN A 17 -11.86 -12.20 -10.50
N TYR A 18 -12.44 -11.18 -11.09
CA TYR A 18 -13.07 -10.08 -10.39
C TYR A 18 -14.59 -10.08 -10.55
N VAL A 19 -15.28 -9.54 -9.55
CA VAL A 19 -16.73 -9.33 -9.51
C VAL A 19 -16.98 -7.86 -9.24
N SER A 20 -17.90 -7.25 -9.98
CA SER A 20 -18.26 -5.85 -9.77
C SER A 20 -19.01 -5.65 -8.46
N LEU A 21 -18.72 -4.57 -7.75
CA LEU A 21 -19.39 -4.22 -6.49
C LEU A 21 -20.90 -4.10 -6.65
N LYS A 22 -21.34 -3.59 -7.81
CA LYS A 22 -22.76 -3.52 -8.20
C LYS A 22 -23.45 -4.88 -8.10
N THR A 23 -22.85 -5.94 -8.63
CA THR A 23 -23.43 -7.30 -8.58
C THR A 23 -23.60 -7.79 -7.15
N ILE A 24 -22.61 -7.53 -6.28
CA ILE A 24 -22.67 -7.89 -4.86
C ILE A 24 -23.80 -7.13 -4.17
N ILE A 25 -23.91 -5.81 -4.40
CA ILE A 25 -24.96 -4.99 -3.80
C ILE A 25 -26.34 -5.40 -4.30
N ASP A 26 -26.49 -5.70 -5.58
CA ASP A 26 -27.78 -6.11 -6.15
C ASP A 26 -28.26 -7.45 -5.54
N ASN A 27 -27.35 -8.39 -5.29
CA ASN A 27 -27.65 -9.62 -4.53
C ASN A 27 -28.11 -9.32 -3.09
N MET A 28 -27.42 -8.41 -2.39
CA MET A 28 -27.78 -8.00 -1.02
C MET A 28 -29.10 -7.22 -0.97
N VAL A 29 -29.41 -6.46 -2.02
CA VAL A 29 -30.71 -5.78 -2.17
C VAL A 29 -31.81 -6.80 -2.37
N LEU A 30 -31.58 -7.85 -3.16
CA LEU A 30 -32.54 -8.94 -3.32
C LEU A 30 -32.83 -9.62 -1.97
N GLU A 31 -31.81 -9.94 -1.18
CA GLU A 31 -32.00 -10.52 0.17
C GLU A 31 -32.75 -9.56 1.10
N SER A 32 -32.59 -8.24 0.93
CA SER A 32 -33.33 -7.24 1.73
C SER A 32 -34.82 -7.13 1.42
N LEU A 33 -35.25 -7.66 0.26
CA LEU A 33 -36.66 -7.73 -0.14
C LEU A 33 -37.38 -8.92 0.49
N ASP A 34 -36.64 -9.94 0.92
CA ASP A 34 -37.22 -11.11 1.56
C ASP A 34 -37.73 -10.78 2.97
N ASP A 35 -38.99 -11.14 3.23
CA ASP A 35 -39.68 -10.80 4.47
C ASP A 35 -39.10 -11.49 5.71
N ASP A 36 -38.49 -12.66 5.52
CA ASP A 36 -37.87 -13.48 6.56
C ASP A 36 -36.40 -13.11 6.81
N SER A 37 -35.79 -12.29 5.95
CA SER A 37 -34.39 -11.89 6.11
C SER A 37 -34.22 -10.86 7.22
N TYR A 38 -33.14 -11.01 8.00
CA TYR A 38 -32.71 -9.99 8.95
C TYR A 38 -32.27 -8.68 8.30
N LEU A 39 -32.07 -8.66 6.97
CA LEU A 39 -31.79 -7.47 6.18
C LEU A 39 -33.03 -6.71 5.73
N LYS A 40 -34.25 -7.19 6.01
CA LYS A 40 -35.50 -6.57 5.61
C LYS A 40 -35.50 -5.04 5.72
N ASN A 41 -35.94 -4.35 4.67
CA ASN A 41 -36.07 -2.89 4.60
C ASN A 41 -34.75 -2.12 4.80
N THR A 42 -33.59 -2.67 4.41
CA THR A 42 -32.36 -1.88 4.24
C THR A 42 -32.42 -1.07 2.95
N ALA A 43 -32.15 0.23 3.02
CA ALA A 43 -31.96 1.04 1.82
C ALA A 43 -30.65 0.68 1.11
N ARG A 44 -30.65 0.62 -0.22
CA ARG A 44 -29.47 0.37 -1.07
C ARG A 44 -28.28 1.28 -0.72
N PHE A 45 -28.53 2.56 -0.45
CA PHE A 45 -27.49 3.50 -0.05
C PHE A 45 -26.73 3.07 1.23
N ARG A 46 -27.44 2.49 2.22
CA ARG A 46 -26.81 1.99 3.44
C ARG A 46 -25.94 0.76 3.17
N LEU A 47 -26.42 -0.16 2.32
CA LEU A 47 -25.63 -1.32 1.88
C LEU A 47 -24.37 -0.87 1.14
N LEU A 48 -24.46 0.13 0.28
CA LEU A 48 -23.32 0.69 -0.44
C LEU A 48 -22.28 1.31 0.50
N GLN A 49 -22.71 2.10 1.50
CA GLN A 49 -21.77 2.68 2.48
C GLN A 49 -21.00 1.61 3.24
N TYR A 50 -21.70 0.57 3.64
CA TYR A 50 -21.17 -0.61 4.31
C TYR A 50 -20.25 -1.43 3.42
N ALA A 51 -20.59 -1.60 2.15
CA ALA A 51 -19.71 -2.25 1.18
C ALA A 51 -18.41 -1.46 0.97
N LYS A 52 -18.49 -0.12 0.86
CA LYS A 52 -17.30 0.75 0.77
C LYS A 52 -16.42 0.66 2.02
N GLN A 53 -17.02 0.59 3.21
CA GLN A 53 -16.27 0.39 4.46
C GLN A 53 -15.63 -0.99 4.51
N GLY A 54 -16.37 -2.04 4.13
CA GLY A 54 -15.88 -3.41 4.09
C GLY A 54 -14.72 -3.59 3.12
N ILE A 55 -14.77 -2.97 1.94
CA ILE A 55 -13.63 -3.00 1.00
C ILE A 55 -12.38 -2.39 1.64
N ARG A 56 -12.48 -1.23 2.30
CA ARG A 56 -11.33 -0.60 2.98
C ARG A 56 -10.75 -1.48 4.09
N GLU A 57 -11.61 -2.12 4.86
CA GLU A 57 -11.18 -3.03 5.94
C GLU A 57 -10.51 -4.28 5.36
N LEU A 58 -11.10 -4.85 4.31
CA LEU A 58 -10.54 -6.02 3.62
C LEU A 58 -9.26 -5.68 2.88
N THR A 59 -9.12 -4.49 2.31
CA THR A 59 -7.85 -4.08 1.71
C THR A 59 -6.79 -3.96 2.78
N GLN A 60 -7.06 -3.24 3.86
CA GLN A 60 -6.13 -3.12 4.98
C GLN A 60 -5.74 -4.47 5.61
N GLU A 61 -6.67 -5.41 5.75
CA GLU A 61 -6.43 -6.67 6.45
C GLU A 61 -5.96 -7.82 5.55
N ALA A 62 -6.44 -7.90 4.31
CA ALA A 62 -6.29 -9.05 3.42
C ALA A 62 -5.77 -8.68 2.02
N ALA A 63 -5.82 -7.42 1.61
CA ALA A 63 -5.25 -6.92 0.36
C ALA A 63 -4.10 -5.97 0.62
N ASN A 64 -2.91 -6.52 0.80
CA ASN A 64 -1.77 -5.80 0.27
C ASN A 64 -1.90 -5.88 -1.26
N ASP A 65 -2.77 -5.07 -1.87
CA ASP A 65 -2.74 -4.84 -3.30
C ASP A 65 -1.47 -4.04 -3.55
N ILE A 66 -0.40 -4.79 -3.77
CA ILE A 66 0.93 -4.26 -4.04
C ILE A 66 0.88 -3.71 -5.44
N LEU A 67 0.74 -2.41 -5.54
CA LEU A 67 0.89 -1.69 -6.80
C LEU A 67 2.35 -1.34 -6.98
N ALA A 68 2.81 -1.38 -8.21
CA ALA A 68 4.16 -1.00 -8.58
C ALA A 68 4.10 0.06 -9.67
N PHE A 69 4.93 1.09 -9.54
CA PHE A 69 5.18 2.03 -10.63
C PHE A 69 6.68 2.27 -10.79
N GLU A 70 7.07 2.57 -12.02
CA GLU A 70 8.42 2.93 -12.38
C GLU A 70 8.51 4.44 -12.58
N ILE A 71 9.54 5.05 -12.02
CA ILE A 71 9.79 6.48 -12.12
C ILE A 71 11.28 6.78 -12.19
N THR A 72 11.64 7.76 -13.02
CA THR A 72 12.99 8.34 -13.05
C THR A 72 13.12 9.36 -11.93
N VAL A 73 14.15 9.24 -11.09
CA VAL A 73 14.39 10.17 -9.98
C VAL A 73 14.84 11.53 -10.54
N PRO A 74 14.12 12.63 -10.23
CA PRO A 74 14.47 13.96 -10.73
C PRO A 74 15.70 14.54 -10.01
N ASP A 75 16.28 15.61 -10.56
CA ASP A 75 17.44 16.33 -10.00
C ASP A 75 17.26 16.77 -8.54
N ASN A 76 16.02 17.05 -8.15
CA ASN A 76 15.68 17.45 -6.78
C ASN A 76 15.67 16.26 -5.79
N LEU A 77 15.85 15.03 -6.27
CA LEU A 77 15.85 13.79 -5.47
C LEU A 77 14.56 13.52 -4.69
N VAL A 78 13.47 14.23 -5.04
CA VAL A 78 12.14 14.04 -4.44
C VAL A 78 11.22 13.38 -5.44
N VAL A 79 10.53 12.34 -4.98
CA VAL A 79 9.39 11.78 -5.68
C VAL A 79 8.15 11.91 -4.80
N VAL A 80 7.07 12.43 -5.37
CA VAL A 80 5.77 12.50 -4.71
C VAL A 80 5.09 11.14 -4.82
N VAL A 81 4.56 10.62 -3.71
CA VAL A 81 3.83 9.34 -3.73
C VAL A 81 2.43 9.52 -4.33
N PRO A 82 1.86 8.46 -4.93
CA PRO A 82 0.46 8.45 -5.37
C PRO A 82 -0.53 8.79 -4.24
N LYS A 83 -1.73 9.30 -4.60
CA LYS A 83 -2.76 9.71 -3.62
C LYS A 83 -3.30 8.55 -2.76
N ASP A 84 -3.24 7.34 -3.29
CA ASP A 84 -3.71 6.10 -2.68
C ASP A 84 -2.63 5.35 -1.89
N TYR A 85 -1.41 5.92 -1.77
CA TYR A 85 -0.32 5.35 -1.01
C TYR A 85 -0.64 5.25 0.49
N VAL A 86 -0.53 4.03 1.04
CA VAL A 86 -0.66 3.77 2.48
C VAL A 86 0.69 3.43 3.10
N ASN A 87 1.41 2.48 2.49
CA ASN A 87 2.70 2.02 2.98
C ASN A 87 3.57 1.51 1.84
N TRP A 88 4.88 1.47 2.01
CA TRP A 88 5.80 0.89 1.03
C TRP A 88 6.06 -0.58 1.34
N VAL A 89 6.32 -1.37 0.30
CA VAL A 89 6.74 -2.77 0.41
C VAL A 89 8.22 -2.89 0.08
N ARG A 90 8.59 -2.36 -1.08
CA ARG A 90 9.95 -2.48 -1.61
C ARG A 90 10.22 -1.36 -2.58
N ILE A 91 11.40 -0.78 -2.50
CA ILE A 91 11.90 0.16 -3.51
C ILE A 91 13.14 -0.46 -4.13
N SER A 92 13.18 -0.55 -5.46
CA SER A 92 14.28 -1.18 -6.19
C SER A 92 14.81 -0.29 -7.29
N LEU A 93 16.13 -0.25 -7.42
CA LEU A 93 16.82 0.35 -8.56
C LEU A 93 16.78 -0.60 -9.75
N VAL A 94 16.38 -0.08 -10.91
CA VAL A 94 16.55 -0.77 -12.19
C VAL A 94 18.02 -0.62 -12.59
N THR A 95 18.75 -1.74 -12.63
CA THR A 95 20.13 -1.76 -13.13
C THR A 95 20.29 -2.88 -14.13
N ARG A 96 21.35 -2.81 -14.93
CA ARG A 96 21.71 -3.90 -15.83
C ARG A 96 22.61 -4.89 -15.12
N ASP A 97 22.37 -6.18 -15.39
CA ASP A 97 23.28 -7.25 -14.99
C ASP A 97 24.59 -7.12 -15.76
N PRO A 98 25.75 -7.04 -15.11
CA PRO A 98 27.03 -7.04 -15.81
C PRO A 98 27.29 -8.33 -16.60
N ILE A 99 26.64 -9.45 -16.27
CA ILE A 99 26.88 -10.75 -16.92
C ILE A 99 25.90 -10.99 -18.06
N THR A 100 24.60 -10.91 -17.80
CA THR A 100 23.56 -11.22 -18.80
C THR A 100 23.10 -10.01 -19.62
N ASN A 101 23.52 -8.79 -19.25
CA ASN A 101 23.06 -7.52 -19.84
C ASN A 101 21.54 -7.29 -19.78
N GLY A 102 20.82 -8.11 -19.01
CA GLY A 102 19.38 -7.97 -18.74
C GLY A 102 19.11 -6.96 -17.62
N PHE A 103 17.87 -6.47 -17.55
CA PHE A 103 17.44 -5.62 -16.44
C PHE A 103 17.22 -6.45 -15.17
N MET A 104 17.73 -5.96 -14.05
CA MET A 104 17.51 -6.53 -12.72
C MET A 104 17.02 -5.46 -11.75
N LEU A 105 16.20 -5.88 -10.79
CA LEU A 105 15.73 -5.03 -9.69
C LEU A 105 16.62 -5.24 -8.48
N GLN A 106 17.38 -4.21 -8.11
CA GLN A 106 18.21 -4.23 -6.90
C GLN A 106 17.51 -3.48 -5.78
N PRO A 107 17.16 -4.14 -4.65
CA PRO A 107 16.49 -3.46 -3.55
C PRO A 107 17.39 -2.37 -2.96
N LEU A 108 16.78 -1.22 -2.66
CA LEU A 108 17.42 -0.12 -1.94
C LEU A 108 17.16 -0.26 -0.43
N ASN A 109 18.02 0.35 0.38
CA ASN A 109 17.88 0.35 1.83
C ASN A 109 17.26 1.67 2.33
N GLU A 110 16.38 1.57 3.32
CA GLU A 110 15.84 2.72 4.04
C GLU A 110 16.90 3.28 5.01
N ASN A 111 17.20 4.58 4.96
CA ASN A 111 18.14 5.22 5.89
C ASN A 111 17.45 6.25 6.80
N ARG A 112 16.89 5.83 7.93
CA ARG A 112 16.24 6.72 8.91
C ARG A 112 17.11 7.82 9.54
N ASN A 113 18.40 7.89 9.22
CA ASN A 113 19.29 8.94 9.68
C ASN A 113 19.25 10.20 8.79
N ILE A 114 18.57 10.16 7.65
CA ILE A 114 18.34 11.37 6.85
C ILE A 114 17.36 12.27 7.60
N ASN A 115 17.75 13.53 7.79
CA ASN A 115 16.92 14.49 8.50
C ASN A 115 15.74 14.96 7.64
N THR A 116 14.56 14.48 7.99
CA THR A 116 13.28 14.86 7.37
C THR A 116 12.54 15.95 8.16
N ALA A 117 13.07 16.40 9.30
CA ALA A 117 12.39 17.35 10.17
C ALA A 117 12.20 18.73 9.51
N ILE A 118 11.07 19.35 9.80
CA ILE A 118 10.78 20.73 9.43
C ILE A 118 11.63 21.64 10.31
N GLY A 119 12.46 22.50 9.70
CA GLY A 119 13.20 23.52 10.44
C GLY A 119 12.32 24.71 10.73
N TYR A 120 12.32 25.20 11.97
CA TYR A 120 11.69 26.49 12.28
C TYR A 120 12.70 27.62 12.13
N LEU A 121 12.30 28.73 11.53
CA LEU A 121 13.14 29.92 11.45
C LEU A 121 13.28 30.53 12.84
N GLN A 122 14.51 30.88 13.19
CA GLN A 122 14.85 31.59 14.41
C GLN A 122 15.58 32.89 14.06
N ASP A 123 15.38 33.92 14.88
CA ASP A 123 16.18 35.14 14.84
C ASP A 123 17.57 34.91 15.47
N HIS A 124 18.49 35.87 15.32
CA HIS A 124 19.82 35.88 15.94
C HIS A 124 19.82 35.73 17.48
N LYS A 125 18.68 35.96 18.13
CA LYS A 125 18.48 35.78 19.58
C LYS A 125 17.93 34.41 19.97
N GLY A 126 17.57 33.57 18.98
CA GLY A 126 16.98 32.25 19.19
C GLY A 126 15.45 32.23 19.29
N ASP A 127 14.78 33.39 19.14
CA ASP A 127 13.32 33.48 19.12
C ASP A 127 12.75 32.97 17.79
N LEU A 128 11.62 32.26 17.82
CA LEU A 128 10.93 31.78 16.62
C LEU A 128 10.35 32.94 15.82
N LEU A 129 10.48 32.87 14.49
CA LEU A 129 9.89 33.85 13.59
C LEU A 129 8.47 33.44 13.18
N PHE A 130 7.57 34.42 13.06
CA PHE A 130 6.16 34.23 12.70
C PHE A 130 5.78 35.10 11.50
N ASP A 131 4.87 34.60 10.66
CA ASP A 131 4.21 35.38 9.60
C ASP A 131 3.17 36.36 10.20
N ASN A 132 2.68 37.30 9.38
CA ASN A 132 1.63 38.27 9.71
C ASN A 132 0.32 37.64 10.21
N LYS A 133 0.13 36.33 10.01
CA LYS A 133 -1.03 35.54 10.50
C LYS A 133 -0.76 34.81 11.83
N GLY A 134 0.41 34.98 12.44
CA GLY A 134 0.81 34.30 13.68
C GLY A 134 1.23 32.84 13.48
N MET A 135 1.46 32.39 12.25
CA MET A 135 1.99 31.05 11.94
C MET A 135 3.52 31.07 12.00
N ILE A 136 4.13 30.02 12.55
CA ILE A 136 5.61 29.90 12.60
C ILE A 136 6.17 29.84 11.17
N LEU A 137 7.20 30.63 10.89
CA LEU A 137 7.93 30.55 9.63
C LEU A 137 8.76 29.27 9.64
N THR A 138 8.48 28.39 8.68
CA THR A 138 9.27 27.20 8.45
C THR A 138 10.38 27.50 7.46
N SER A 139 11.58 27.04 7.77
CA SER A 139 12.64 26.89 6.80
C SER A 139 12.36 25.58 6.11
N ASP A 140 12.34 25.59 4.78
CA ASP A 140 12.74 24.40 4.03
C ASP A 140 14.26 24.22 4.25
N SER A 141 14.68 24.01 5.50
CA SER A 141 16.05 23.70 5.87
C SER A 141 16.27 22.28 5.46
N SER A 142 16.50 22.14 4.18
CA SER A 142 16.69 20.93 3.46
C SER A 142 18.10 20.41 3.78
N ASN A 143 18.36 20.09 5.06
CA ASN A 143 19.63 19.51 5.50
C ASN A 143 19.84 18.13 4.85
N ALA A 144 18.76 17.46 4.41
CA ALA A 144 18.81 16.29 3.54
C ALA A 144 19.21 16.60 2.08
N PHE A 145 18.99 17.82 1.60
CA PHE A 145 19.07 18.17 0.17
C PHE A 145 20.35 18.91 -0.23
N ALA A 146 21.02 19.61 0.69
CA ALA A 146 22.24 20.36 0.39
C ALA A 146 23.53 19.70 0.88
N HIS A 147 23.44 18.84 1.91
CA HIS A 147 24.57 18.10 2.47
C HIS A 147 24.19 16.62 2.58
N PRO A 148 24.24 15.84 1.50
CA PRO A 148 23.94 14.42 1.58
C PRO A 148 24.83 13.79 2.64
N TYR A 149 24.22 13.02 3.54
CA TYR A 149 24.93 12.19 4.51
C TYR A 149 26.03 11.44 3.76
N LYS A 150 27.28 11.73 4.11
CA LYS A 150 28.44 11.26 3.36
C LYS A 150 28.48 9.74 3.48
N ARG A 151 28.23 9.07 2.37
CA ARG A 151 28.33 7.60 2.23
C ARG A 151 29.63 7.12 2.87
N TYR A 152 29.56 6.12 3.74
CA TYR A 152 30.75 5.31 4.03
C TYR A 152 31.06 4.56 2.75
N LYS A 153 32.00 5.07 1.96
CA LYS A 153 32.45 4.34 0.77
C LYS A 153 33.20 3.11 1.26
N VAL A 154 32.92 1.97 0.64
CA VAL A 154 33.73 0.74 0.81
C VAL A 154 35.22 0.99 0.49
N SER A 155 35.56 2.08 -0.21
CA SER A 155 36.96 2.50 -0.44
C SER A 155 37.70 3.01 0.81
N ASP A 156 37.01 3.24 1.95
CA ASP A 156 37.66 3.52 3.23
C ASP A 156 38.05 2.22 3.98
N LEU A 157 38.01 1.08 3.27
CA LEU A 157 38.65 -0.17 3.68
C LEU A 157 40.16 0.06 3.67
N GLY A 158 40.65 0.62 4.78
CA GLY A 158 42.06 0.62 5.10
C GLY A 158 42.60 -0.80 4.91
N SER A 159 43.77 -0.84 4.29
CA SER A 159 44.69 -1.99 4.27
C SER A 159 44.51 -2.85 5.52
N CYS A 160 44.47 -4.17 5.30
CA CYS A 160 44.57 -5.21 6.32
C CYS A 160 45.38 -4.73 7.55
N GLY A 161 44.71 -4.50 8.68
CA GLY A 161 45.42 -4.21 9.93
C GLY A 161 44.74 -3.38 11.01
N GLN A 162 43.67 -2.64 10.76
CA GLN A 162 42.97 -1.92 11.83
C GLN A 162 41.46 -2.15 11.77
N GLY A 163 40.99 -3.04 12.66
CA GLY A 163 39.61 -3.48 12.77
C GLY A 163 38.65 -2.39 13.25
N LYS A 164 38.28 -1.47 12.36
CA LYS A 164 36.93 -0.91 12.43
C LYS A 164 36.01 -1.89 11.73
N PHE A 165 35.24 -2.64 12.51
CA PHE A 165 34.11 -3.41 11.99
C PHE A 165 33.13 -2.40 11.38
N LEU A 166 33.13 -2.31 10.04
CA LEU A 166 32.13 -1.57 9.31
C LEU A 166 30.80 -2.28 9.53
N ASP A 167 29.82 -1.56 10.06
CA ASP A 167 28.47 -2.05 10.22
C ASP A 167 27.89 -2.27 8.80
N THR A 168 28.04 -3.49 8.28
CA THR A 168 27.63 -3.86 6.91
C THR A 168 26.14 -3.70 6.67
N SER A 169 25.34 -3.57 7.75
CA SER A 169 23.92 -3.25 7.69
C SER A 169 23.64 -1.83 7.17
N LYS A 170 24.61 -0.91 7.28
CA LYS A 170 24.48 0.51 6.91
C LYS A 170 25.19 0.89 5.61
N VAL A 171 25.70 -0.10 4.89
CA VAL A 171 26.44 0.11 3.64
C VAL A 171 25.53 -0.28 2.47
N SER A 172 24.92 0.71 1.84
CA SER A 172 24.25 0.51 0.55
C SER A 172 25.19 0.80 -0.61
N LYS A 173 25.29 -0.15 -1.56
CA LYS A 173 26.09 0.01 -2.79
C LYS A 173 25.38 0.86 -3.85
N TYR A 174 24.05 0.84 -3.86
CA TYR A 174 23.24 1.34 -4.97
C TYR A 174 22.42 2.60 -4.63
N GLY A 175 22.44 3.03 -3.37
CA GLY A 175 21.74 4.21 -2.88
C GLY A 175 20.82 3.89 -1.71
N GLU A 176 20.31 4.93 -1.09
CA GLU A 176 19.42 4.85 0.08
C GLU A 176 18.23 5.77 -0.17
N PHE A 177 17.12 5.50 0.51
CA PHE A 177 15.94 6.33 0.47
C PHE A 177 15.39 6.58 1.87
N VAL A 178 14.58 7.62 2.01
CA VAL A 178 13.74 7.89 3.18
C VAL A 178 12.38 8.36 2.74
N ILE A 179 11.36 7.95 3.49
CA ILE A 179 10.00 8.36 3.24
C ILE A 179 9.58 9.37 4.31
N ASP A 180 9.06 10.51 3.86
CA ASP A 180 8.35 11.46 4.70
C ASP A 180 6.85 11.23 4.56
N GLU A 181 6.27 10.49 5.50
CA GLU A 181 4.83 10.22 5.54
C GLU A 181 3.99 11.50 5.70
N ARG A 182 4.52 12.55 6.34
CA ARG A 182 3.75 13.79 6.58
C ARG A 182 3.62 14.64 5.34
N LYS A 183 4.67 14.67 4.52
CA LYS A 183 4.69 15.41 3.25
C LYS A 183 4.25 14.56 2.07
N GLY A 184 4.17 13.23 2.22
CA GLY A 184 3.85 12.31 1.13
C GLY A 184 4.95 12.29 0.07
N VAL A 185 6.22 12.35 0.49
CA VAL A 185 7.35 12.37 -0.43
C VAL A 185 8.41 11.33 -0.06
N ILE A 186 9.06 10.80 -1.08
CA ILE A 186 10.23 9.93 -0.96
C ILE A 186 11.45 10.75 -1.34
N LEU A 187 12.44 10.73 -0.46
CA LEU A 187 13.74 11.37 -0.61
C LEU A 187 14.76 10.31 -0.99
N PHE A 188 15.49 10.57 -2.06
CA PHE A 188 16.55 9.69 -2.53
C PHE A 188 17.94 10.25 -2.24
N SER A 189 18.91 9.36 -2.09
CA SER A 189 20.32 9.73 -2.08
C SER A 189 20.78 10.21 -3.46
N SER A 190 21.76 11.11 -3.52
CA SER A 190 22.30 11.68 -4.75
C SER A 190 22.84 10.64 -5.75
N ASP A 191 23.19 9.44 -5.27
CA ASP A 191 23.61 8.32 -6.12
C ASP A 191 22.51 7.81 -7.07
N LEU A 192 21.25 8.20 -6.83
CA LEU A 192 20.07 7.78 -7.59
C LEU A 192 19.55 8.83 -8.58
N MET A 193 20.21 10.00 -8.68
CA MET A 193 19.89 11.02 -9.67
C MET A 193 19.90 10.43 -11.10
N ASP A 194 18.88 10.73 -11.89
CA ASP A 194 18.67 10.24 -13.27
C ASP A 194 18.58 8.71 -13.43
N LYS A 195 18.29 7.98 -12.35
CA LYS A 195 18.08 6.52 -12.40
C LYS A 195 16.61 6.14 -12.31
N GLU A 196 16.28 5.03 -12.95
CA GLU A 196 14.95 4.41 -12.91
C GLU A 196 14.78 3.59 -11.63
N VAL A 197 13.73 3.88 -10.88
CA VAL A 197 13.40 3.20 -9.63
C VAL A 197 11.98 2.65 -9.74
N VAL A 198 11.82 1.40 -9.31
CA VAL A 198 10.51 0.75 -9.15
C VAL A 198 10.12 0.83 -7.69
N ILE A 199 8.95 1.40 -7.42
CA ILE A 199 8.38 1.54 -6.08
C ILE A 199 7.16 0.62 -5.99
N GLU A 200 7.27 -0.39 -5.14
CA GLU A 200 6.18 -1.27 -4.74
C GLU A 200 5.55 -0.72 -3.45
N TYR A 201 4.26 -0.45 -3.48
CA TYR A 201 3.52 0.13 -2.36
C TYR A 201 2.16 -0.55 -2.17
N ILE A 202 1.67 -0.49 -0.95
CA ILE A 202 0.32 -0.88 -0.57
C ILE A 202 -0.59 0.31 -0.82
N SER A 203 -1.59 0.11 -1.66
CA SER A 203 -2.66 1.10 -1.87
C SER A 203 -3.78 0.92 -0.84
N ASP A 204 -4.54 1.99 -0.57
CA ASP A 204 -5.79 1.92 0.22
C ASP A 204 -6.90 1.16 -0.55
N GLY A 205 -6.67 0.82 -1.83
CA GLY A 205 -7.64 0.16 -2.71
C GLY A 205 -8.89 1.00 -2.99
N LEU A 206 -8.94 2.22 -2.47
CA LEU A 206 -10.01 3.16 -2.72
C LEU A 206 -9.55 4.18 -3.77
N GLN A 207 -9.77 3.85 -5.04
CA GLN A 207 -9.81 4.86 -6.09
C GLN A 207 -11.08 5.67 -5.88
N ALA A 208 -10.98 6.71 -5.03
CA ALA A 208 -12.10 7.52 -4.55
C ALA A 208 -12.91 8.24 -5.65
N GLU A 209 -12.49 8.12 -6.91
CA GLU A 209 -13.10 8.75 -8.09
C GLU A 209 -13.79 7.75 -9.04
N LEU A 210 -13.68 6.43 -8.82
CA LEU A 210 -14.34 5.42 -9.66
C LEU A 210 -15.82 5.22 -9.25
N SER A 211 -16.67 5.10 -10.26
CA SER A 211 -18.09 4.79 -10.14
C SER A 211 -18.32 3.35 -9.63
N GLU A 212 -19.52 3.05 -9.11
CA GLU A 212 -19.89 1.74 -8.54
C GLU A 212 -19.65 0.55 -9.50
N GLU A 213 -19.62 0.82 -10.80
CA GLU A 213 -19.45 -0.19 -11.85
C GLU A 213 -17.97 -0.53 -12.07
N GLU A 214 -17.06 0.38 -11.73
CA GLU A 214 -15.63 0.23 -11.96
C GLU A 214 -14.92 -0.38 -10.74
N VAL A 215 -15.53 -0.29 -9.54
CA VAL A 215 -15.01 -0.96 -8.34
C VAL A 215 -15.23 -2.47 -8.48
N THR A 216 -14.12 -3.18 -8.60
CA THR A 216 -14.10 -4.63 -8.76
C THR A 216 -13.40 -5.27 -7.56
N VAL A 217 -13.89 -6.44 -7.14
CA VAL A 217 -13.39 -7.20 -5.99
C VAL A 217 -13.02 -8.60 -6.46
N HIS A 218 -11.90 -9.14 -5.97
CA HIS A 218 -11.51 -10.51 -6.29
C HIS A 218 -12.56 -11.52 -5.78
N LYS A 219 -12.83 -12.59 -6.54
CA LYS A 219 -13.83 -13.61 -6.19
C LYS A 219 -13.64 -14.21 -4.80
N ASP A 220 -12.39 -14.45 -4.40
CA ASP A 220 -12.09 -14.99 -3.06
C ASP A 220 -12.54 -14.05 -1.93
N LEU A 221 -12.52 -12.73 -2.16
CA LEU A 221 -12.97 -11.74 -1.19
C LEU A 221 -14.48 -11.49 -1.24
N GLN A 222 -15.17 -11.93 -2.28
CA GLN A 222 -16.60 -11.70 -2.46
C GLN A 222 -17.39 -12.21 -1.25
N GLN A 223 -17.17 -13.47 -0.86
CA GLN A 223 -17.89 -14.07 0.27
C GLN A 223 -17.60 -13.33 1.59
N THR A 224 -16.35 -12.91 1.79
CA THR A 224 -15.96 -12.17 2.99
C THR A 224 -16.64 -10.80 3.06
N LEU A 225 -16.74 -10.10 1.91
CA LEU A 225 -17.42 -8.81 1.81
C LEU A 225 -18.93 -8.93 2.04
N GLU A 226 -19.58 -9.96 1.48
CA GLU A 226 -21.00 -10.23 1.71
C GLU A 226 -21.28 -10.47 3.21
N ASN A 227 -20.45 -11.30 3.87
CA ASN A 227 -20.57 -11.55 5.31
C ASN A 227 -20.31 -10.29 6.16
N TRP A 228 -19.37 -9.43 5.75
CA TRP A 228 -19.15 -8.12 6.39
C TRP A 228 -20.43 -7.28 6.31
N ILE A 229 -21.00 -7.14 5.11
CA ILE A 229 -22.18 -6.27 4.85
C ILE A 229 -23.37 -6.76 5.68
N TYR A 230 -23.57 -8.08 5.70
CA TYR A 230 -24.58 -8.71 6.54
C TYR A 230 -24.38 -8.38 8.03
N TYR A 231 -23.18 -8.61 8.57
CA TYR A 231 -22.85 -8.34 9.97
C TYR A 231 -23.09 -6.87 10.35
N ALA A 232 -22.58 -5.92 9.59
CA ALA A 232 -22.70 -4.50 9.91
C ALA A 232 -24.14 -3.95 9.79
N CYS A 233 -24.94 -4.53 8.90
CA CYS A 233 -26.37 -4.22 8.84
C CYS A 233 -27.10 -4.66 10.11
N ILE A 234 -26.70 -5.79 10.67
CA ILE A 234 -27.37 -6.45 11.79
C ILE A 234 -26.88 -5.95 13.15
N GLU A 235 -25.61 -5.59 13.28
CA GLU A 235 -24.99 -5.19 14.55
C GLU A 235 -25.80 -4.10 15.28
N ARG A 236 -26.21 -3.07 14.52
CA ARG A 236 -26.94 -1.91 15.07
C ARG A 236 -28.46 -2.10 15.10
N ARG A 237 -29.00 -3.16 14.49
CA ARG A 237 -30.44 -3.45 14.50
C ARG A 237 -30.86 -3.94 15.89
N ARG A 238 -31.92 -3.33 16.44
CA ARG A 238 -32.47 -3.72 17.75
C ARG A 238 -33.27 -5.02 17.70
N ASN A 239 -33.90 -5.31 16.56
CA ASN A 239 -34.79 -6.46 16.40
C ASN A 239 -34.05 -7.80 16.25
N VAL A 240 -32.73 -7.78 16.04
CA VAL A 240 -31.95 -9.00 15.82
C VAL A 240 -31.39 -9.49 17.17
N PRO A 241 -31.59 -10.78 17.51
CA PRO A 241 -31.12 -11.32 18.78
C PRO A 241 -29.59 -11.44 18.81
N ALA A 242 -29.02 -11.43 20.03
CA ALA A 242 -27.57 -11.36 20.22
C ALA A 242 -26.81 -12.59 19.68
N ASN A 243 -27.42 -13.77 19.71
CA ASN A 243 -26.86 -15.01 19.15
C ASN A 243 -26.62 -14.90 17.64
N GLU A 244 -27.55 -14.31 16.88
CA GLU A 244 -27.40 -14.13 15.45
C GLU A 244 -26.31 -13.09 15.13
N LYS A 245 -26.22 -12.01 15.92
CA LYS A 245 -25.13 -11.03 15.80
C LYS A 245 -23.76 -11.68 16.00
N GLN A 246 -23.64 -12.55 17.00
CA GLN A 246 -22.41 -13.29 17.28
C GLN A 246 -22.09 -14.28 16.16
N ARG A 247 -23.09 -15.00 15.66
CA ARG A 247 -22.94 -15.93 14.53
C ARG A 247 -22.44 -15.21 13.27
N ALA A 248 -23.03 -14.07 12.92
CA ALA A 248 -22.63 -13.25 11.79
C ALA A 248 -21.17 -12.79 11.92
N LEU A 249 -20.78 -12.30 13.11
CA LEU A 249 -19.40 -11.89 13.40
C LEU A 249 -18.41 -13.06 13.30
N LEU A 250 -18.76 -14.23 13.82
CA LEU A 250 -17.91 -15.42 13.72
C LEU A 250 -17.74 -15.85 12.26
N ARG A 251 -18.83 -15.86 11.48
CA ARG A 251 -18.80 -16.21 10.05
C ARG A 251 -17.91 -15.24 9.26
N TYR A 252 -18.04 -13.93 9.50
CA TYR A 252 -17.17 -12.92 8.92
C TYR A 252 -15.70 -13.19 9.26
N LYS A 253 -15.37 -13.39 10.54
CA LYS A 253 -13.98 -13.66 10.97
C LYS A 253 -13.39 -14.94 10.35
N THR A 254 -14.19 -16.00 10.24
CA THR A 254 -13.75 -17.26 9.60
C THR A 254 -13.44 -17.04 8.13
N THR A 255 -14.36 -16.45 7.38
CA THR A 255 -14.16 -16.19 5.94
C THR A 255 -13.02 -15.21 5.66
N LEU A 256 -12.84 -14.23 6.54
CA LEU A 256 -11.69 -13.32 6.50
C LEU A 256 -10.37 -14.07 6.75
N HIS A 257 -10.35 -15.02 7.68
CA HIS A 257 -9.16 -15.84 7.92
C HIS A 257 -8.85 -16.76 6.73
N GLU A 258 -9.86 -17.40 6.16
CA GLU A 258 -9.74 -18.21 4.94
C GLU A 258 -9.17 -17.38 3.78
N ALA A 259 -9.76 -16.22 3.50
CA ALA A 259 -9.28 -15.31 2.45
C ALA A 259 -7.82 -14.85 2.65
N LYS A 260 -7.40 -14.63 3.90
CA LYS A 260 -6.00 -14.31 4.22
C LYS A 260 -5.07 -15.48 3.89
N LEU A 261 -5.45 -16.71 4.23
CA LEU A 261 -4.65 -17.90 3.94
C LEU A 261 -4.52 -18.13 2.43
N ASP A 262 -5.63 -17.99 1.70
CA ASP A 262 -5.66 -18.18 0.25
C ASP A 262 -4.72 -17.18 -0.46
N ARG A 263 -4.72 -15.92 -0.01
CA ARG A 263 -3.85 -14.88 -0.57
C ARG A 263 -2.39 -15.00 -0.21
N LEU A 264 -2.05 -15.57 0.94
CA LEU A 264 -0.65 -15.84 1.28
C LEU A 264 0.01 -16.86 0.33
N ASN A 265 -0.77 -17.58 -0.49
CA ASN A 265 -0.32 -18.51 -1.53
C ASN A 265 0.86 -19.39 -1.04
N LEU A 266 0.72 -19.94 0.17
CA LEU A 266 1.76 -20.74 0.81
C LEU A 266 1.87 -22.08 0.09
N LYS A 267 2.82 -22.16 -0.83
CA LYS A 267 3.14 -23.40 -1.53
C LYS A 267 3.97 -24.28 -0.62
N LEU A 268 3.34 -25.29 -0.03
CA LEU A 268 3.98 -26.24 0.89
C LEU A 268 5.27 -26.86 0.30
N TYR A 269 5.33 -27.07 -1.02
CA TYR A 269 6.53 -27.61 -1.68
C TYR A 269 7.72 -26.63 -1.67
N GLU A 270 7.49 -25.32 -1.67
CA GLU A 270 8.56 -24.31 -1.59
C GLU A 270 9.12 -24.25 -0.17
N ILE A 271 8.26 -24.39 0.84
CA ILE A 271 8.64 -24.45 2.25
C ILE A 271 9.51 -25.69 2.51
N ILE A 272 9.13 -26.86 2.01
CA ILE A 272 9.89 -28.11 2.17
C ILE A 272 11.28 -28.02 1.51
N ARG A 273 11.42 -27.27 0.41
CA ARG A 273 12.72 -27.12 -0.29
C ARG A 273 13.75 -26.29 0.50
N HIS A 274 13.29 -25.49 1.47
CA HIS A 274 14.15 -24.65 2.31
C HIS A 274 14.53 -25.32 3.66
N PHE A 275 14.03 -26.53 3.93
CA PHE A 275 14.45 -27.38 5.06
C PHE A 275 15.38 -28.50 4.59
#